data_AF-A0A924AQ23-F1
#
_entry.id   AF-A0A924AQ23-F1
#
_cell.length_a   1.000
_cell.length_b   1.000
_cell.length_c   1.000
_cell.angle_alpha   90.00
_cell.angle_beta   90.00
_cell.angle_gamma   90.00
#
_symmetry.space_group_name_H-M   'P 1'
#
loop_
_entity.id
_entity.type
_entity.pdbx_description
1 polymer ?
#
loop_
_entity_poly.entity_id
_entity_poly.type
_entity_poly.pdbx_seq_one_letter_code
_entity_poly.pdbx_strand_id
1 'polypeptide(L)'
;MRLPFRSRYSLTALNGWLLLVLLPLFGVLVSTSLAYGQPRAAAAAPKSAGAPRIRIVLLGSTHFTPSTSDVYKGAAVDLTTAPRQPQVQAVIDKLAAFHPDQICIEWTAAKQAKLDSVYQTYLKGSYKLKSDEIDQFAFRTAKQLKLPRLTAVNYRGEFDMDRVAEFAKAHHQEQILADIDGFAKPIMADYDEKNRALLLRDYLIYINTPAQLDANAAVYSGYLARIGEGAEYPGVDLVSAWYNTNLHIYANLLRRIQPTDKAVVVIFGQGHIPILKSLFATNPAFEVVEVRDVLK
;
A
#
# COMPACT_ATOMS: atom_id res chain seq x y z
N MET A 1 -45.15 12.43 -3.23
CA MET A 1 -44.74 11.75 -4.47
C MET A 1 -43.33 11.19 -4.28
N ARG A 2 -43.21 9.92 -3.88
CA ARG A 2 -42.02 9.05 -3.90
C ARG A 2 -42.51 7.66 -3.48
N LEU A 3 -42.65 6.77 -4.46
CA LEU A 3 -43.04 5.37 -4.28
C LEU A 3 -41.82 4.53 -3.84
N PRO A 4 -41.96 3.55 -2.95
CA PRO A 4 -40.91 2.56 -2.71
C PRO A 4 -41.04 1.39 -3.71
N PHE A 5 -39.94 1.11 -4.41
CA PHE A 5 -39.79 -0.03 -5.32
C PHE A 5 -39.57 -1.31 -4.50
N ARG A 6 -40.60 -2.16 -4.41
CA ARG A 6 -40.47 -3.55 -3.91
C ARG A 6 -40.25 -4.46 -5.11
N SER A 7 -39.06 -5.05 -5.21
CA SER A 7 -38.81 -6.20 -6.08
C SER A 7 -39.13 -7.49 -5.32
N ARG A 8 -40.17 -8.20 -5.74
CA ARG A 8 -40.47 -9.58 -5.34
C ARG A 8 -39.87 -10.50 -6.40
N TYR A 9 -38.97 -11.40 -6.00
CA TYR A 9 -38.73 -12.62 -6.75
C TYR A 9 -39.38 -13.78 -5.99
N SER A 10 -40.42 -14.33 -6.62
CA SER A 10 -41.14 -15.53 -6.22
C SER A 10 -40.45 -16.73 -6.88
N LEU A 11 -39.85 -17.61 -6.08
CA LEU A 11 -39.46 -18.95 -6.53
C LEU A 11 -40.59 -19.90 -6.13
N THR A 12 -41.41 -20.22 -7.14
CA THR A 12 -42.41 -21.28 -7.11
C THR A 12 -41.77 -22.64 -6.96
N ALA A 13 -42.42 -23.44 -6.13
CA ALA A 13 -42.09 -24.81 -5.78
C ALA A 13 -42.09 -25.76 -6.98
N LEU A 14 -41.19 -26.76 -6.93
CA LEU A 14 -41.35 -28.04 -7.62
C LEU A 14 -41.10 -29.17 -6.62
N ASN A 15 -42.21 -29.82 -6.23
CA ASN A 15 -42.28 -31.19 -5.73
C ASN A 15 -41.76 -32.13 -6.83
N GLY A 16 -41.16 -33.32 -6.65
CA GLY A 16 -40.84 -34.17 -5.51
C GLY A 16 -40.49 -35.57 -6.08
N TRP A 17 -39.75 -36.37 -5.30
CA TRP A 17 -39.51 -37.83 -5.40
C TRP A 17 -38.48 -38.38 -6.41
N LEU A 18 -37.31 -38.78 -5.90
CA LEU A 18 -36.96 -40.21 -5.82
C LEU A 18 -35.89 -40.46 -4.73
N LEU A 19 -36.19 -41.39 -3.83
CA LEU A 19 -35.30 -41.97 -2.83
C LEU A 19 -34.20 -42.81 -3.47
N LEU A 20 -32.98 -42.71 -2.92
CA LEU A 20 -32.07 -43.78 -2.49
C LEU A 20 -30.64 -43.23 -2.48
N VAL A 21 -29.98 -43.25 -1.32
CA VAL A 21 -28.58 -43.71 -1.12
C VAL A 21 -28.27 -43.66 0.39
N LEU A 22 -28.26 -44.85 0.99
CA LEU A 22 -27.34 -45.37 2.02
C LEU A 22 -26.85 -44.42 3.13
N LEU A 23 -27.47 -44.55 4.30
CA LEU A 23 -26.89 -44.18 5.60
C LEU A 23 -25.87 -45.25 6.05
N PRO A 24 -24.61 -44.91 6.34
CA PRO A 24 -23.77 -45.77 7.15
C PRO A 24 -24.05 -45.46 8.63
N LEU A 25 -24.68 -46.41 9.32
CA LEU A 25 -24.64 -46.56 10.76
C LEU A 25 -23.17 -46.77 11.19
N PHE A 26 -22.51 -45.72 11.66
CA PHE A 26 -21.28 -45.87 12.43
C PHE A 26 -21.66 -46.05 13.91
N GLY A 27 -21.70 -47.31 14.34
CA GLY A 27 -21.60 -47.65 15.75
C GLY A 27 -20.22 -47.22 16.25
N VAL A 28 -20.18 -46.28 17.20
CA VAL A 28 -18.94 -45.89 17.88
C VAL A 28 -18.67 -46.94 18.95
N LEU A 29 -17.80 -47.89 18.62
CA LEU A 29 -17.02 -48.65 19.60
C LEU A 29 -15.96 -47.69 20.15
N VAL A 30 -16.07 -47.31 21.42
CA VAL A 30 -15.01 -46.59 22.13
C VAL A 30 -13.90 -47.59 22.45
N SER A 31 -12.96 -47.74 21.53
CA SER A 31 -11.66 -48.35 21.80
C SER A 31 -10.69 -47.23 22.15
N THR A 32 -10.37 -47.06 23.43
CA THR A 32 -9.29 -46.19 23.90
C THR A 32 -7.95 -46.82 23.55
N SER A 33 -7.47 -46.56 22.33
CA SER A 33 -6.06 -46.70 21.98
C SER A 33 -5.41 -45.32 22.04
N LEU A 34 -4.60 -45.08 23.08
CA LEU A 34 -3.60 -44.02 23.06
C LEU A 34 -2.59 -44.33 21.95
N ALA A 35 -2.92 -43.92 20.72
CA ALA A 35 -1.93 -43.78 19.67
C ALA A 35 -1.23 -42.45 19.93
N TYR A 36 0.01 -42.52 20.44
CA TYR A 36 0.94 -41.40 20.43
C TYR A 36 1.00 -40.86 18.99
N GLY A 37 0.34 -39.73 18.76
CA GLY A 37 0.32 -39.07 17.46
C GLY A 37 1.74 -38.69 17.10
N GLN A 38 2.29 -39.33 16.05
CA GLN A 38 3.51 -38.82 15.44
C GLN A 38 3.24 -37.38 14.99
N PRO A 39 4.21 -36.46 15.18
CA PRO A 39 4.06 -35.10 14.69
C PRO A 39 3.79 -35.17 13.19
N ARG A 40 2.57 -34.78 12.79
CA ARG A 40 2.20 -34.62 11.39
C ARG A 40 3.15 -33.57 10.84
N ALA A 41 4.18 -34.01 10.10
CA ALA A 41 5.09 -33.12 9.42
C ALA A 41 4.24 -32.07 8.70
N ALA A 42 4.43 -30.81 9.05
CA ALA A 42 3.77 -29.71 8.36
C ALA A 42 4.08 -29.91 6.88
N ALA A 43 3.07 -30.23 6.08
CA ALA A 43 3.23 -30.37 4.65
C ALA A 43 3.80 -29.04 4.17
N ALA A 44 5.07 -29.04 3.76
CA ALA A 44 5.70 -27.87 3.19
C ALA A 44 4.78 -27.40 2.06
N ALA A 45 4.35 -26.14 2.12
CA ALA A 45 3.59 -25.53 1.03
C ALA A 45 4.29 -25.87 -0.28
N PRO A 46 3.57 -26.31 -1.33
CA PRO A 46 4.18 -26.72 -2.57
C PRO A 46 5.06 -25.57 -3.08
N LYS A 47 6.38 -25.76 -3.07
CA LYS A 47 7.32 -24.86 -3.74
C LYS A 47 6.95 -24.93 -5.22
N SER A 48 6.30 -23.89 -5.74
CA SER A 48 6.07 -23.79 -7.18
C SER A 48 7.43 -23.80 -7.87
N ALA A 49 7.69 -24.87 -8.63
CA ALA A 49 8.84 -24.93 -9.49
C ALA A 49 8.61 -23.98 -10.68
N GLY A 50 9.39 -22.90 -10.74
CA GLY A 50 10.05 -22.50 -11.99
C GLY A 50 9.51 -21.33 -12.83
N ALA A 51 8.44 -20.63 -12.44
CA ALA A 51 8.08 -19.39 -13.13
C ALA A 51 8.93 -18.21 -12.58
N PRO A 52 9.60 -17.41 -13.43
CA PRO A 52 10.31 -16.23 -12.97
C PRO A 52 9.33 -15.25 -12.32
N ARG A 53 9.62 -14.82 -11.10
CA ARG A 53 8.78 -13.86 -10.37
C ARG A 53 8.99 -12.45 -10.91
N ILE A 54 7.95 -11.64 -10.85
CA ILE A 54 8.03 -10.22 -11.20
C ILE A 54 8.71 -9.51 -10.03
N ARG A 55 9.86 -8.88 -10.29
CA ARG A 55 10.56 -8.08 -9.28
C ARG A 55 9.81 -6.78 -9.06
N ILE A 56 9.49 -6.45 -7.82
CA ILE A 56 8.77 -5.22 -7.50
C ILE A 56 9.46 -4.46 -6.37
N VAL A 57 9.76 -3.18 -6.61
CA VAL A 57 10.24 -2.27 -5.58
C VAL A 57 9.15 -1.26 -5.23
N LEU A 58 8.88 -1.14 -3.94
CA LEU A 58 7.91 -0.20 -3.38
C LEU A 58 8.69 0.95 -2.74
N LEU A 59 8.83 2.06 -3.46
CA LEU A 59 9.52 3.27 -2.98
C LEU A 59 8.52 4.19 -2.28
N GLY A 60 8.59 4.23 -0.95
CA GLY A 60 7.90 5.20 -0.11
C GLY A 60 8.57 6.57 -0.15
N SER A 61 7.77 7.63 -0.14
CA SER A 61 8.20 9.02 0.02
C SER A 61 7.48 9.70 1.18
N THR A 62 8.03 10.79 1.70
CA THR A 62 7.36 11.63 2.70
C THR A 62 6.56 12.78 2.06
N HIS A 63 6.20 12.67 0.77
CA HIS A 63 5.61 13.73 -0.05
C HIS A 63 6.38 15.06 0.04
N PHE A 64 7.45 15.20 -0.76
CA PHE A 64 8.35 16.38 -0.71
C PHE A 64 7.61 17.71 -0.91
N THR A 65 6.45 17.66 -1.56
CA THR A 65 5.41 18.69 -1.49
C THR A 65 4.29 18.19 -0.57
N PRO A 66 4.20 18.68 0.68
CA PRO A 66 3.30 18.09 1.67
C PRO A 66 1.83 18.12 1.23
N SER A 67 1.15 17.00 1.46
CA SER A 67 -0.28 16.85 1.21
C SER A 67 -1.12 17.68 2.20
N THR A 68 -2.33 18.04 1.79
CA THR A 68 -3.35 18.58 2.70
C THR A 68 -4.10 17.50 3.46
N SER A 69 -3.93 16.22 3.09
CA SER A 69 -4.67 15.08 3.67
C SER A 69 -3.86 14.31 4.73
N ASP A 70 -2.56 14.56 4.85
CA ASP A 70 -1.71 13.89 5.82
C ASP A 70 -1.82 14.57 7.19
N VAL A 71 -2.05 13.79 8.24
CA VAL A 71 -2.12 14.28 9.62
C VAL A 71 -0.74 14.74 10.10
N TYR A 72 0.29 13.93 9.85
CA TYR A 72 1.68 14.24 10.17
C TYR A 72 2.49 14.38 8.89
N LYS A 73 3.21 15.49 8.77
CA LYS A 73 4.00 15.83 7.58
C LYS A 73 5.34 16.44 7.98
N GLY A 74 6.37 16.12 7.22
CA GLY A 74 7.67 16.79 7.31
C GLY A 74 7.64 18.18 6.67
N ALA A 75 8.75 18.88 6.79
CA ALA A 75 8.97 20.15 6.10
C ALA A 75 8.95 19.97 4.58
N ALA A 76 8.40 20.96 3.87
CA ALA A 76 8.45 20.98 2.41
C ALA A 76 9.89 21.07 1.91
N VAL A 77 10.18 20.35 0.81
CA VAL A 77 11.53 20.27 0.23
C VAL A 77 11.44 20.59 -1.24
N ASP A 78 12.15 21.63 -1.66
CA ASP A 78 12.25 21.96 -3.07
C ASP A 78 13.34 21.13 -3.77
N LEU A 79 12.91 20.05 -4.40
CA LEU A 79 13.72 19.16 -5.22
C LEU A 79 14.18 19.83 -6.52
N THR A 80 13.56 20.93 -6.96
CA THR A 80 13.92 21.63 -8.21
C THR A 80 15.13 22.54 -8.08
N THR A 81 15.61 22.77 -6.86
CA THR A 81 16.79 23.60 -6.58
C THR A 81 18.07 23.05 -7.20
N ALA A 82 18.96 23.94 -7.65
CA ALA A 82 20.22 23.56 -8.28
C ALA A 82 21.08 22.58 -7.45
N PRO A 83 21.20 22.69 -6.12
CA PRO A 83 21.95 21.72 -5.31
C PRO A 83 21.28 20.34 -5.20
N ARG A 84 19.95 20.25 -5.36
CA ARG A 84 19.21 18.98 -5.29
C ARG A 84 19.19 18.23 -6.61
N GLN A 85 19.24 18.93 -7.75
CA GLN A 85 19.12 18.31 -9.07
C GLN A 85 20.13 17.17 -9.35
N PRO A 86 21.42 17.25 -8.98
CA PRO A 86 22.34 16.13 -9.12
C PRO A 86 21.95 14.91 -8.27
N GLN A 87 21.43 15.14 -7.06
CA GLN A 87 20.99 14.06 -6.18
C GLN A 87 19.70 13.40 -6.69
N VAL A 88 18.78 14.20 -7.25
CA VAL A 88 17.60 13.70 -7.96
C VAL A 88 18.02 12.83 -9.15
N GLN A 89 19.00 13.28 -9.95
CA GLN A 89 19.51 12.51 -11.07
C GLN A 89 20.13 11.17 -10.62
N ALA A 90 20.89 11.17 -9.51
CA ALA A 90 21.43 9.93 -8.95
C ALA A 90 20.34 8.93 -8.55
N VAL A 91 19.21 9.38 -8.01
CA VAL A 91 18.06 8.51 -7.71
C VAL A 91 17.45 7.96 -9.00
N ILE A 92 17.24 8.81 -10.01
CA ILE A 92 16.70 8.41 -11.32
C ILE A 92 17.58 7.35 -11.97
N ASP A 93 18.91 7.53 -11.97
CA ASP A 93 19.85 6.60 -12.59
C ASP A 93 19.78 5.21 -11.92
N LYS A 94 19.61 5.18 -10.60
CA LYS A 94 19.44 3.94 -9.84
C LYS A 94 18.11 3.25 -10.13
N LEU A 95 17.01 4.01 -10.17
CA LEU A 95 15.71 3.47 -10.57
C LEU A 95 15.71 2.96 -12.03
N ALA A 96 16.42 3.65 -12.93
CA ALA A 96 16.58 3.22 -14.32
C ALA A 96 17.42 1.94 -14.44
N ALA A 97 18.48 1.80 -13.64
CA ALA A 97 19.31 0.59 -13.60
C ALA A 97 18.58 -0.66 -13.07
N PHE A 98 17.44 -0.48 -12.40
CA PHE A 98 16.55 -1.60 -12.06
C PHE A 98 15.83 -2.19 -13.30
N HIS A 99 15.82 -1.45 -14.42
CA HIS A 99 15.16 -1.79 -15.67
C HIS A 99 13.65 -2.12 -15.53
N PRO A 100 12.84 -1.26 -14.91
CA PRO A 100 11.40 -1.51 -14.81
C PRO A 100 10.71 -1.42 -16.18
N ASP A 101 9.82 -2.38 -16.43
CA ASP A 101 8.88 -2.36 -17.56
C ASP A 101 7.74 -1.37 -17.31
N GLN A 102 7.40 -1.16 -16.03
CA GLN A 102 6.37 -0.23 -15.60
C GLN A 102 6.77 0.58 -14.36
N ILE A 103 6.35 1.85 -14.34
CA ILE A 103 6.42 2.71 -13.17
C ILE A 103 4.98 3.08 -12.77
N CYS A 104 4.55 2.57 -11.62
CA CYS A 104 3.22 2.79 -11.05
C CYS A 104 3.27 3.93 -10.02
N ILE A 105 2.32 4.86 -10.10
CA ILE A 105 2.34 6.10 -9.30
C ILE A 105 1.02 6.38 -8.62
N GLU A 106 1.07 7.29 -7.66
CA GLU A 106 -0.05 7.74 -6.83
C GLU A 106 -1.05 8.67 -7.56
N TRP A 107 -1.39 8.34 -8.80
CA TRP A 107 -2.53 8.91 -9.51
C TRP A 107 -3.70 7.94 -9.47
N THR A 108 -4.91 8.45 -9.21
CA THR A 108 -6.11 7.59 -9.14
C THR A 108 -6.30 6.86 -10.46
N ALA A 109 -6.60 5.56 -10.44
CA ALA A 109 -6.70 4.74 -11.66
C ALA A 109 -7.64 5.35 -12.73
N ALA A 110 -8.74 5.99 -12.32
CA ALA A 110 -9.67 6.68 -13.22
C ALA A 110 -9.05 7.87 -13.99
N LYS A 111 -7.92 8.42 -13.53
CA LYS A 111 -7.21 9.55 -14.16
C LYS A 111 -6.11 9.10 -15.13
N GLN A 112 -6.05 7.82 -15.50
CA GLN A 112 -5.00 7.31 -16.40
C GLN A 112 -4.90 8.10 -17.72
N ALA A 113 -6.02 8.41 -18.39
CA ALA A 113 -5.99 9.17 -19.64
C ALA A 113 -5.45 10.60 -19.45
N LYS A 114 -5.76 11.23 -18.30
CA LYS A 114 -5.22 12.54 -17.94
C LYS A 114 -3.72 12.46 -17.67
N LEU A 115 -3.27 11.42 -16.95
CA LEU A 115 -1.86 11.17 -16.70
C LEU A 115 -1.10 10.98 -18.03
N ASP A 116 -1.64 10.18 -18.95
CA ASP A 116 -1.03 9.96 -20.26
C ASP A 116 -0.86 11.28 -21.01
N SER A 117 -1.89 12.13 -21.04
CA SER A 117 -1.83 13.46 -21.68
C SER A 117 -0.75 14.37 -21.05
N VAL A 118 -0.68 14.43 -19.72
CA VAL A 118 0.32 15.24 -19.00
C VAL A 118 1.74 14.69 -19.21
N TYR A 119 1.90 13.37 -19.24
CA TYR A 119 3.21 12.78 -19.51
C TYR A 119 3.67 13.05 -20.95
N GLN A 120 2.76 13.04 -21.93
CA GLN A 120 3.09 13.38 -23.32
C GLN A 120 3.50 14.85 -23.50
N THR A 121 2.90 15.80 -22.77
CA THR A 121 3.36 17.20 -22.80
C THR A 121 4.73 17.35 -22.13
N TYR A 122 5.02 16.57 -21.09
CA TYR A 122 6.36 16.48 -20.51
C TYR A 122 7.41 15.94 -21.49
N LEU A 123 7.11 14.87 -22.23
CA LEU A 123 8.00 14.35 -23.26
C LEU A 123 8.28 15.38 -24.37
N LYS A 124 7.30 16.22 -24.71
CA LYS A 124 7.42 17.33 -25.68
C LYS A 124 8.10 18.59 -25.12
N GLY A 125 8.45 18.62 -23.83
CA GLY A 125 9.11 19.75 -23.18
C GLY A 125 8.18 20.92 -22.83
N SER A 126 6.86 20.78 -22.95
CA SER A 126 5.89 21.84 -22.66
C SER A 126 5.27 21.76 -21.26
N TYR A 127 5.58 20.71 -20.49
CA TYR A 127 5.20 20.60 -19.08
C TYR A 127 6.36 21.00 -18.16
N LYS A 128 6.10 21.94 -17.25
CA LYS A 128 7.04 22.32 -16.20
C LYS A 128 6.91 21.32 -15.04
N LEU A 129 7.99 20.60 -14.75
CA LEU A 129 8.05 19.69 -13.61
C LEU A 129 7.82 20.44 -12.30
N LYS A 130 7.02 19.82 -11.44
CA LYS A 130 6.83 20.21 -10.05
C LYS A 130 7.93 19.62 -9.17
N SER A 131 7.95 20.06 -7.92
CA SER A 131 8.91 19.57 -6.90
C SER A 131 8.46 18.26 -6.23
N ASP A 132 7.41 17.59 -6.70
CA ASP A 132 6.95 16.33 -6.13
C ASP A 132 7.74 15.12 -6.66
N GLU A 133 7.66 14.01 -5.93
CA GLU A 133 8.32 12.74 -6.26
C GLU A 133 7.82 12.12 -7.57
N ILE A 134 6.58 12.41 -7.98
CA ILE A 134 6.01 11.88 -9.22
C ILE A 134 6.71 12.53 -10.41
N ASP A 135 6.83 13.84 -10.42
CA ASP A 135 7.48 14.60 -11.46
C ASP A 135 9.01 14.43 -11.41
N GLN A 136 9.62 14.50 -10.22
CA GLN A 136 11.07 14.45 -10.08
C GLN A 136 11.64 13.04 -10.19
N PHE A 137 10.93 11.99 -9.79
CA PHE A 137 11.43 10.62 -9.90
C PHE A 137 10.70 9.85 -11.00
N ALA A 138 9.38 9.74 -10.95
CA ALA A 138 8.65 8.84 -11.85
C ALA A 138 8.71 9.30 -13.32
N PHE A 139 8.35 10.55 -13.60
CA PHE A 139 8.34 11.11 -14.97
C PHE A 139 9.72 11.08 -15.60
N ARG A 140 10.73 11.53 -14.85
CA ARG A 140 12.11 11.59 -15.32
C ARG A 140 12.70 10.19 -15.55
N THR A 141 12.46 9.24 -14.65
CA THR A 141 12.89 7.83 -14.84
C THR A 141 12.21 7.21 -16.05
N ALA A 142 10.89 7.38 -16.19
CA ALA A 142 10.16 6.87 -17.35
C ALA A 142 10.72 7.45 -18.66
N LYS A 143 11.05 8.75 -18.70
CA LYS A 143 11.65 9.39 -19.87
C LYS A 143 13.04 8.83 -20.19
N GLN A 144 13.89 8.62 -19.18
CA GLN A 144 15.23 8.04 -19.34
C GLN A 144 15.17 6.62 -19.92
N LEU A 145 14.19 5.84 -19.48
CA LEU A 145 13.93 4.48 -19.98
C LEU A 145 13.14 4.44 -21.28
N LYS A 146 12.69 5.60 -21.79
CA LYS A 146 11.81 5.72 -22.96
C LYS A 146 10.50 4.92 -22.81
N LEU A 147 9.99 4.79 -21.59
CA LEU A 147 8.69 4.18 -21.36
C LEU A 147 7.59 5.03 -22.03
N PRO A 148 6.62 4.42 -22.73
CA PRO A 148 5.60 5.18 -23.45
C PRO A 148 4.61 5.87 -22.52
N ARG A 149 4.52 5.41 -21.26
CA ARG A 149 3.56 5.87 -20.26
C ARG A 149 4.01 5.55 -18.83
N LEU A 150 3.36 6.20 -17.88
CA LEU A 150 3.28 5.80 -16.48
C LEU A 150 1.94 5.11 -16.20
N THR A 151 1.84 4.40 -15.09
CA THR A 151 0.64 3.66 -14.69
C THR A 151 0.00 4.25 -13.44
N ALA A 152 -1.24 4.73 -13.57
CA ALA A 152 -2.04 5.26 -12.45
C ALA A 152 -2.72 4.10 -11.71
N VAL A 153 -2.46 3.95 -10.41
CA VAL A 153 -2.99 2.83 -9.61
C VAL A 153 -3.63 3.24 -8.29
N ASN A 154 -3.58 4.52 -7.92
CA ASN A 154 -4.11 4.99 -6.65
C ASN A 154 -5.63 4.77 -6.54
N TYR A 155 -6.10 4.62 -5.31
CA TYR A 155 -7.50 4.68 -4.92
C TYR A 155 -7.59 5.64 -3.73
N ARG A 156 -8.42 6.67 -3.84
CA ARG A 156 -8.62 7.62 -2.75
C ARG A 156 -9.73 7.08 -1.84
N GLY A 157 -9.34 6.41 -0.76
CA GLY A 157 -10.29 5.96 0.25
C GLY A 157 -10.66 7.04 1.26
N GLU A 158 -11.51 6.67 2.20
CA GLU A 158 -11.95 7.51 3.30
C GLU A 158 -10.92 7.47 4.45
N PHE A 159 -10.78 8.60 5.13
CA PHE A 159 -9.88 8.75 6.27
C PHE A 159 -10.47 9.77 7.26
N ASP A 160 -11.41 9.30 8.08
CA ASP A 160 -12.22 10.16 8.95
C ASP A 160 -11.60 10.31 10.35
N MET A 161 -10.51 11.08 10.41
CA MET A 161 -9.84 11.40 11.67
C MET A 161 -10.68 12.28 12.59
N ASP A 162 -11.58 13.09 12.03
CA ASP A 162 -12.45 13.98 12.80
C ASP A 162 -13.39 13.14 13.67
N ARG A 163 -14.04 12.11 13.11
CA ARG A 163 -14.86 11.17 13.87
C ARG A 163 -14.07 10.48 14.99
N VAL A 164 -12.83 10.07 14.74
CA VAL A 164 -11.98 9.43 15.76
C VAL A 164 -11.65 10.41 16.88
N ALA A 165 -11.32 11.66 16.53
CA ALA A 165 -10.98 12.70 17.50
C ALA A 165 -12.19 13.14 18.35
N GLU A 166 -13.36 13.29 17.72
CA GLU A 166 -14.61 13.61 18.40
C GLU A 166 -15.02 12.51 19.38
N PHE A 167 -14.93 11.24 18.96
CA PHE A 167 -15.19 10.11 19.85
C PHE A 167 -14.20 10.07 21.02
N ALA A 168 -12.90 10.20 20.74
CA ALA A 168 -11.90 10.20 21.79
C ALA A 168 -12.18 11.29 22.85
N LYS A 169 -12.60 12.48 22.43
CA LYS A 169 -13.00 13.57 23.33
C LYS A 169 -14.25 13.26 24.14
N ALA A 170 -15.29 12.72 23.50
CA ALA A 170 -16.55 12.42 24.17
C ALA A 170 -16.41 11.30 25.22
N HIS A 171 -15.42 10.42 25.05
CA HIS A 171 -15.19 9.23 25.88
C HIS A 171 -13.91 9.30 26.73
N HIS A 172 -13.33 10.49 26.94
CA HIS A 172 -12.15 10.71 27.79
C HIS A 172 -10.88 9.94 27.36
N GLN A 173 -10.69 9.74 26.06
CA GLN A 173 -9.56 9.03 25.45
C GLN A 173 -8.56 9.97 24.76
N GLU A 174 -8.60 11.28 25.02
CA GLU A 174 -7.72 12.28 24.39
C GLU A 174 -6.24 12.01 24.68
N GLN A 175 -5.92 11.33 25.79
CA GLN A 175 -4.55 10.92 26.09
C GLN A 175 -3.98 10.00 25.00
N ILE A 176 -4.79 9.16 24.35
CA ILE A 176 -4.32 8.32 23.24
C ILE A 176 -3.89 9.20 22.07
N LEU A 177 -4.63 10.27 21.76
CA LEU A 177 -4.26 11.22 20.70
C LEU A 177 -2.97 11.98 21.06
N ALA A 178 -2.84 12.39 22.32
CA ALA A 178 -1.61 13.02 22.82
C ALA A 178 -0.40 12.08 22.74
N ASP A 179 -0.58 10.79 23.02
CA ASP A 179 0.46 9.77 22.90
C ASP A 179 0.88 9.56 21.44
N ILE A 180 -0.06 9.59 20.49
CA ILE A 180 0.24 9.57 19.04
C ILE A 180 1.10 10.79 18.69
N ASP A 181 0.71 11.98 19.13
CA ASP A 181 1.46 13.20 18.89
C ASP A 181 2.89 13.12 19.45
N GLY A 182 3.04 12.59 20.67
CA GLY A 182 4.33 12.37 21.31
C GLY A 182 5.21 11.34 20.60
N PHE A 183 4.59 10.39 19.89
CA PHE A 183 5.29 9.38 19.09
C PHE A 183 5.64 9.86 17.68
N ALA A 184 4.69 10.49 16.98
CA ALA A 184 4.81 10.85 15.56
C ALA A 184 5.66 12.11 15.33
N LYS A 185 5.56 13.13 16.19
CA LYS A 185 6.30 14.40 16.02
C LYS A 185 7.84 14.20 16.05
N PRO A 186 8.42 13.41 16.98
CA PRO A 186 9.85 13.12 16.94
C PRO A 186 10.30 12.42 15.66
N ILE A 187 9.48 11.51 15.11
CA ILE A 187 9.79 10.83 13.84
C ILE A 187 9.83 11.84 12.69
N MET A 188 8.85 12.77 12.62
CA MET A 188 8.87 13.82 11.60
C MET A 188 10.08 14.75 11.74
N ALA A 189 10.45 15.11 12.98
CA ALA A 189 11.64 15.92 13.23
C ALA A 189 12.92 15.20 12.80
N ASP A 190 13.02 13.89 13.04
CA ASP A 190 14.12 13.08 12.55
C ASP A 190 14.14 12.99 11.01
N TYR A 191 12.98 12.83 10.36
CA TYR A 191 12.91 12.85 8.88
C TYR A 191 13.41 14.17 8.31
N ASP A 192 13.01 15.29 8.90
CA ASP A 192 13.48 16.61 8.51
C ASP A 192 14.98 16.78 8.71
N GLU A 193 15.53 16.28 9.82
CA GLU A 193 16.97 16.26 10.09
C GLU A 193 17.72 15.41 9.06
N LYS A 194 17.30 14.16 8.84
CA LYS A 194 17.95 13.24 7.90
C LYS A 194 17.87 13.74 6.47
N ASN A 195 16.75 14.34 6.05
CA ASN A 195 16.64 14.92 4.72
C ASN A 195 17.58 16.12 4.51
N ARG A 196 17.92 16.87 5.57
CA ARG A 196 18.93 17.94 5.51
C ARG A 196 20.36 17.38 5.54
N ALA A 197 20.61 16.35 6.35
CA ALA A 197 21.95 15.84 6.63
C ALA A 197 22.45 14.81 5.61
N LEU A 198 21.56 14.04 4.99
CA LEU A 198 21.90 12.94 4.09
C LEU A 198 21.79 13.35 2.61
N LEU A 199 22.49 12.60 1.76
CA LEU A 199 22.16 12.58 0.33
C LEU A 199 20.73 12.07 0.14
N LEU A 200 20.02 12.61 -0.84
CA LEU A 200 18.61 12.28 -1.11
C LEU A 200 18.37 10.76 -1.22
N ARG A 201 19.28 10.06 -1.89
CA ARG A 201 19.26 8.60 -2.02
C ARG A 201 19.32 7.89 -0.67
N ASP A 202 20.22 8.33 0.21
CA ASP A 202 20.42 7.71 1.52
C ASP A 202 19.24 8.06 2.47
N TYR A 203 18.65 9.24 2.33
CA TYR A 203 17.39 9.60 2.97
C TYR A 203 16.23 8.71 2.52
N LEU A 204 16.05 8.50 1.20
CA LEU A 204 15.03 7.60 0.67
C LEU A 204 15.22 6.15 1.15
N ILE A 205 16.48 5.68 1.24
CA ILE A 205 16.79 4.38 1.83
C ILE A 205 16.37 4.34 3.30
N TYR A 206 16.70 5.37 4.07
CA TYR A 206 16.41 5.47 5.50
C TYR A 206 14.91 5.37 5.81
N ILE A 207 14.08 6.19 5.16
CA ILE A 207 12.62 6.19 5.40
C ILE A 207 11.94 4.89 4.93
N ASN A 208 12.58 4.11 4.06
CA ASN A 208 12.09 2.81 3.60
C ASN A 208 12.68 1.62 4.37
N THR A 209 13.40 1.84 5.45
CA THR A 209 13.84 0.76 6.33
C THR A 209 12.67 0.12 7.08
N PRO A 210 12.74 -1.17 7.46
CA PRO A 210 11.69 -1.82 8.25
C PRO A 210 11.32 -1.02 9.50
N ALA A 211 12.30 -0.53 10.26
CA ALA A 211 12.06 0.27 11.46
C ALA A 211 11.21 1.52 11.18
N GLN A 212 11.45 2.22 10.07
CA GLN A 212 10.70 3.42 9.73
C GLN A 212 9.30 3.13 9.18
N LEU A 213 9.17 2.07 8.39
CA LEU A 213 7.88 1.60 7.91
C LEU A 213 6.99 1.07 9.05
N ASP A 214 7.58 0.34 9.99
CA ASP A 214 6.89 -0.16 11.19
C ASP A 214 6.48 0.99 12.11
N ALA A 215 7.35 1.98 12.31
CA ALA A 215 7.01 3.17 13.08
C ALA A 215 5.85 3.95 12.43
N ASN A 216 5.83 4.08 11.10
CA ASN A 216 4.70 4.68 10.40
C ASN A 216 3.40 3.87 10.61
N ALA A 217 3.46 2.54 10.46
CA ALA A 217 2.30 1.66 10.67
C ALA A 217 1.82 1.61 12.13
N ALA A 218 2.70 1.89 13.10
CA ALA A 218 2.38 1.89 14.52
C ALA A 218 1.37 2.97 14.90
N VAL A 219 1.34 4.11 14.20
CA VAL A 219 0.31 5.15 14.41
C VAL A 219 -1.10 4.55 14.27
N TYR A 220 -1.32 3.72 13.24
CA TYR A 220 -2.59 3.06 12.99
C TYR A 220 -2.84 1.90 13.97
N SER A 221 -1.91 0.95 13.99
CA SER A 221 -2.09 -0.34 14.66
C SER A 221 -1.87 -0.30 16.18
N GLY A 222 -0.94 0.53 16.64
CA GLY A 222 -0.56 0.65 18.05
C GLY A 222 -1.35 1.71 18.82
N TYR A 223 -1.90 2.70 18.13
CA TYR A 223 -2.61 3.82 18.77
C TYR A 223 -4.04 3.99 18.28
N LEU A 224 -4.28 4.30 17.00
CA LEU A 224 -5.63 4.62 16.50
C LEU A 224 -6.60 3.45 16.70
N ALA A 225 -6.15 2.21 16.50
CA ALA A 225 -6.96 1.02 16.74
C ALA A 225 -7.45 0.85 18.20
N ARG A 226 -6.85 1.56 19.16
CA ARG A 226 -7.24 1.53 20.58
C ARG A 226 -8.44 2.43 20.90
N ILE A 227 -8.80 3.35 20.01
CA ILE A 227 -9.88 4.31 20.25
C ILE A 227 -11.24 3.63 19.99
N GLY A 228 -12.05 3.53 21.04
CA GLY A 228 -13.35 2.88 21.04
C GLY A 228 -13.84 2.56 22.46
N GLU A 229 -15.14 2.30 22.61
CA GLU A 229 -15.74 1.88 23.88
C GLU A 229 -16.92 0.94 23.62
N GLY A 230 -17.02 -0.15 24.40
CA GLY A 230 -18.10 -1.12 24.28
C GLY A 230 -18.20 -1.75 22.88
N ALA A 231 -19.28 -1.44 22.16
CA ALA A 231 -19.53 -1.93 20.81
C ALA A 231 -19.17 -0.92 19.70
N GLU A 232 -18.58 0.23 20.06
CA GLU A 232 -18.20 1.28 19.13
C GLU A 232 -16.68 1.25 18.87
N TYR A 233 -16.29 1.17 17.60
CA TYR A 233 -14.90 0.97 17.19
C TYR A 233 -14.41 2.00 16.15
N PRO A 234 -14.59 3.31 16.35
CA PRO A 234 -14.23 4.32 15.35
C PRO A 234 -12.73 4.28 14.96
N GLY A 235 -11.85 3.95 15.90
CA GLY A 235 -10.44 3.75 15.61
C GLY A 235 -10.18 2.57 14.68
N VAL A 236 -10.85 1.43 14.92
CA VAL A 236 -10.77 0.25 14.04
C VAL A 236 -11.41 0.53 12.69
N ASP A 237 -12.51 1.26 12.63
CA ASP A 237 -13.18 1.64 11.38
C ASP A 237 -12.22 2.45 10.48
N LEU A 238 -11.52 3.43 11.05
CA LEU A 238 -10.51 4.22 10.34
C LEU A 238 -9.33 3.37 9.88
N VAL A 239 -8.79 2.51 10.75
CA VAL A 239 -7.69 1.60 10.37
C VAL A 239 -8.15 0.63 9.28
N SER A 240 -9.39 0.14 9.35
CA SER A 240 -9.99 -0.73 8.34
C SER A 240 -10.14 -0.01 7.00
N ALA A 241 -10.49 1.28 6.99
CA ALA A 241 -10.53 2.11 5.79
C ALA A 241 -9.13 2.31 5.18
N TRP A 242 -8.09 2.48 6.01
CA TRP A 242 -6.70 2.50 5.55
C TRP A 242 -6.28 1.16 4.90
N TYR A 243 -6.62 0.01 5.50
CA TYR A 243 -6.43 -1.31 4.87
C TYR A 243 -7.21 -1.45 3.57
N ASN A 244 -8.48 -1.04 3.56
CA ASN A 244 -9.35 -1.09 2.38
C ASN A 244 -8.77 -0.26 1.22
N THR A 245 -8.25 0.93 1.52
CA THR A 245 -7.57 1.80 0.54
C THR A 245 -6.40 1.08 -0.11
N ASN A 246 -5.53 0.48 0.71
CA ASN A 246 -4.35 -0.22 0.21
C ASN A 246 -4.71 -1.52 -0.54
N LEU A 247 -5.78 -2.22 -0.17
CA LEU A 247 -6.30 -3.35 -0.93
C LEU A 247 -6.81 -2.94 -2.31
N HIS A 248 -7.47 -1.78 -2.44
CA HIS A 248 -7.87 -1.26 -3.74
C HIS A 248 -6.67 -0.86 -4.61
N ILE A 249 -5.67 -0.21 -4.02
CA ILE A 249 -4.40 0.11 -4.71
C ILE A 249 -3.72 -1.17 -5.20
N TYR A 250 -3.62 -2.18 -4.33
CA TYR A 250 -3.08 -3.49 -4.68
C TYR A 250 -3.85 -4.18 -5.81
N ALA A 251 -5.19 -4.17 -5.75
CA ALA A 251 -6.02 -4.70 -6.84
C ALA A 251 -5.80 -3.96 -8.17
N ASN A 252 -5.61 -2.64 -8.13
CA ASN A 252 -5.27 -1.87 -9.32
C ASN A 252 -3.88 -2.23 -9.85
N LEU A 253 -2.88 -2.40 -8.99
CA LEU A 253 -1.55 -2.88 -9.38
C LEU A 253 -1.65 -4.24 -10.09
N LEU A 254 -2.33 -5.22 -9.49
CA LEU A 254 -2.51 -6.56 -10.07
C LEU A 254 -3.22 -6.54 -11.44
N ARG A 255 -4.17 -5.62 -11.66
CA ARG A 255 -4.86 -5.46 -12.96
C ARG A 255 -3.98 -4.85 -14.05
N ARG A 256 -2.93 -4.12 -13.67
CA ARG A 256 -2.09 -3.35 -14.61
C ARG A 256 -0.78 -4.05 -14.93
N ILE A 257 -0.19 -4.71 -13.94
CA ILE A 257 1.02 -5.51 -14.13
C ILE A 257 0.69 -6.70 -15.03
N GLN A 258 1.44 -6.83 -16.12
CA GLN A 258 1.29 -7.91 -17.08
C GLN A 258 2.16 -9.10 -16.67
N PRO A 259 1.76 -10.35 -16.96
CA PRO A 259 2.61 -11.52 -16.76
C PRO A 259 3.96 -11.47 -17.51
N THR A 260 4.06 -10.61 -18.53
CA THR A 260 5.28 -10.37 -19.30
C THR A 260 6.27 -9.44 -18.59
N ASP A 261 5.81 -8.60 -17.66
CA ASP A 261 6.67 -7.68 -16.92
C ASP A 261 7.70 -8.47 -16.10
N LYS A 262 8.92 -7.98 -16.05
CA LYS A 262 10.04 -8.53 -15.27
C LYS A 262 10.37 -7.68 -14.06
N ALA A 263 10.15 -6.37 -14.16
CA ALA A 263 10.41 -5.43 -13.08
C ALA A 263 9.39 -4.29 -13.04
N VAL A 264 8.95 -3.93 -11.84
CA VAL A 264 7.99 -2.83 -11.59
C VAL A 264 8.51 -1.94 -10.47
N VAL A 265 8.50 -0.62 -10.69
CA VAL A 265 8.71 0.38 -9.63
C VAL A 265 7.36 0.96 -9.23
N VAL A 266 7.06 0.99 -7.95
CA VAL A 266 5.89 1.67 -7.39
C VAL A 266 6.37 2.84 -6.54
N ILE A 267 5.90 4.07 -6.82
CA ILE A 267 6.27 5.29 -6.08
C ILE A 267 5.01 5.87 -5.43
N PHE A 268 4.97 5.85 -4.11
CA PHE A 268 3.82 6.22 -3.28
C PHE A 268 4.27 6.91 -1.98
N GLY A 269 3.35 7.59 -1.30
CA GLY A 269 3.53 8.00 0.09
C GLY A 269 3.89 6.80 0.98
N GLN A 270 4.81 7.01 1.92
CA GLN A 270 5.36 5.97 2.80
C GLN A 270 4.25 5.23 3.58
N GLY A 271 3.15 5.91 3.91
CA GLY A 271 2.00 5.33 4.61
C GLY A 271 1.29 4.19 3.89
N HIS A 272 1.54 3.98 2.59
CA HIS A 272 1.00 2.85 1.84
C HIS A 272 1.89 1.61 1.87
N ILE A 273 3.19 1.81 2.07
CA ILE A 273 4.21 0.79 1.84
C ILE A 273 4.08 -0.41 2.79
N PRO A 274 3.80 -0.27 4.11
CA PRO A 274 3.70 -1.43 5.01
C PRO A 274 2.68 -2.49 4.54
N ILE A 275 1.47 -2.05 4.18
CA ILE A 275 0.41 -2.97 3.73
C ILE A 275 0.71 -3.52 2.34
N LEU A 276 1.10 -2.67 1.38
CA LEU A 276 1.43 -3.12 0.04
C LEU A 276 2.58 -4.15 0.06
N LYS A 277 3.61 -3.91 0.87
CA LYS A 277 4.75 -4.81 1.03
C LYS A 277 4.31 -6.18 1.56
N SER A 278 3.44 -6.21 2.57
CA SER A 278 2.86 -7.45 3.09
C SER A 278 2.04 -8.22 2.04
N LEU A 279 1.19 -7.50 1.28
CA LEU A 279 0.36 -8.09 0.22
C LEU A 279 1.20 -8.65 -0.94
N PHE A 280 2.31 -8.00 -1.31
CA PHE A 280 3.23 -8.54 -2.32
C PHE A 280 4.10 -9.67 -1.80
N ALA A 281 4.58 -9.61 -0.56
CA ALA A 281 5.41 -10.66 0.05
C ALA A 281 4.66 -12.01 0.17
N THR A 282 3.34 -11.96 0.32
CA THR A 282 2.47 -13.15 0.39
C THR A 282 1.98 -13.63 -0.97
N ASN A 283 2.26 -12.90 -2.05
CA ASN A 283 1.88 -13.28 -3.41
C ASN A 283 3.04 -13.99 -4.14
N PRO A 284 2.91 -15.29 -4.49
CA PRO A 284 3.99 -16.08 -5.06
C PRO A 284 4.45 -15.64 -6.47
N ALA A 285 3.66 -14.79 -7.15
CA ALA A 285 4.04 -14.26 -8.47
C ALA A 285 5.09 -13.14 -8.39
N PHE A 286 5.34 -12.58 -7.20
CA PHE A 286 6.18 -11.41 -7.02
C PHE A 286 7.40 -11.71 -6.15
N GLU A 287 8.46 -10.95 -6.40
CA GLU A 287 9.63 -10.83 -5.53
C GLU A 287 9.74 -9.38 -5.10
N VAL A 288 9.52 -9.12 -3.81
CA VAL A 288 9.71 -7.77 -3.26
C VAL A 288 11.20 -7.49 -3.14
N VAL A 289 11.67 -6.48 -3.86
CA VAL A 289 13.05 -5.98 -3.81
C VAL A 289 13.09 -4.78 -2.86
N GLU A 290 14.02 -4.80 -1.92
CA GLU A 290 14.20 -3.70 -0.97
C GLU A 290 14.72 -2.44 -1.66
N VAL A 291 14.21 -1.27 -1.25
CA VAL A 291 14.62 0.04 -1.79
C VAL A 291 16.14 0.22 -1.68
N ARG A 292 16.75 -0.23 -0.59
CA ARG A 292 18.20 -0.17 -0.40
C ARG A 292 18.97 -0.93 -1.48
N ASP A 293 18.43 -2.01 -2.02
CA ASP A 293 19.14 -2.83 -3.01
C ASP A 293 18.96 -2.28 -4.44
N VAL A 294 17.99 -1.38 -4.64
CA VAL A 294 17.83 -0.59 -5.86
C VAL A 294 18.64 0.71 -5.81
N LEU A 295 18.66 1.38 -4.66
CA LEU A 295 19.24 2.72 -4.50
C LEU A 295 20.69 2.72 -4.00
N LYS A 296 21.32 1.61 -3.62
CA LYS A 296 22.76 1.58 -3.26
C LYS A 296 23.65 2.00 -4.43
#